data_AF-A0A3M9XU22-F1
#
_entry.id   AF-A0A3M9XU22-F1
#
_cell.length_a   1.000
_cell.length_b   1.000
_cell.length_c   1.000
_cell.angle_alpha   90.00
_cell.angle_beta   90.00
_cell.angle_gamma   90.00
#
_symmetry.space_group_name_H-M   'P 1'
#
loop_
_entity.id
_entity.type
_entity.pdbx_description
1 polymer ?
#
loop_
_entity_poly.entity_id
_entity_poly.type
_entity_poly.pdbx_seq_one_letter_code
_entity_poly.pdbx_strand_id
1 'polypeptide(L)'
;MDFDQVKRGHFIHHLRRALPLSAHARPALIAFLRERRIVTRGAMRLVILDIFDAGDASGVMCRFAIAEDSEASSFIAPLAQVALERRHSARLRARRRGQPPPPGAA
;
A
#
# COMPACT_ATOMS: atom_id res chain seq x y z
N MET A 1 -22.09 -8.42 21.72
CA MET A 1 -21.61 -7.15 21.15
C MET A 1 -20.26 -7.43 20.54
N ASP A 2 -20.21 -7.48 19.21
CA ASP A 2 -19.02 -7.88 18.47
C ASP A 2 -18.13 -6.65 18.24
N PHE A 3 -17.41 -6.25 19.30
CA PHE A 3 -16.57 -5.04 19.30
C PHE A 3 -15.49 -5.08 18.20
N ASP A 4 -15.08 -6.28 17.80
CA ASP A 4 -14.09 -6.46 16.75
C ASP A 4 -14.68 -6.19 15.37
N GLN A 5 -15.94 -6.54 15.12
CA GLN A 5 -16.65 -6.16 13.90
C GLN A 5 -16.82 -4.63 13.79
N VAL A 6 -17.15 -3.95 14.90
CA VAL A 6 -17.29 -2.48 14.90
C VAL A 6 -15.95 -1.81 14.58
N LYS A 7 -14.87 -2.24 15.24
CA LYS A 7 -13.50 -1.72 14.96
C LYS A 7 -13.09 -2.00 13.52
N ARG A 8 -13.39 -3.19 13.01
CA ARG A 8 -13.10 -3.58 11.61
C ARG A 8 -13.87 -2.72 10.62
N GLY A 9 -15.15 -2.47 10.85
CA GLY A 9 -15.96 -1.57 10.04
C GLY A 9 -15.39 -0.15 9.98
N HIS A 10 -15.01 0.41 11.13
CA HIS A 10 -14.34 1.72 11.19
C HIS A 10 -13.00 1.73 10.45
N PHE A 11 -12.19 0.68 10.61
CA PHE A 11 -10.91 0.54 9.93
C PHE A 11 -11.06 0.50 8.41
N ILE A 12 -11.98 -0.32 7.89
CA ILE A 12 -12.27 -0.42 6.46
C ILE A 12 -12.79 0.91 5.93
N HIS A 13 -13.72 1.56 6.66
CA HIS A 13 -14.23 2.87 6.27
C HIS A 13 -13.11 3.92 6.16
N HIS A 14 -12.20 3.95 7.13
CA HIS A 14 -11.06 4.88 7.12
C HIS A 14 -10.12 4.60 5.94
N LEU A 15 -9.81 3.33 5.67
CA LEU A 15 -8.96 2.96 4.54
C LEU A 15 -9.60 3.33 3.19
N ARG A 16 -10.92 3.10 3.04
CA ARG A 16 -11.68 3.47 1.83
C ARG A 16 -11.60 4.97 1.55
N ARG A 17 -11.70 5.81 2.59
CA ARG A 17 -11.56 7.27 2.45
C ARG A 17 -10.16 7.72 2.03
N ALA A 18 -9.14 6.90 2.26
CA ALA A 18 -7.76 7.21 1.93
C ALA A 18 -7.33 6.69 0.55
N LEU A 19 -8.22 6.01 -0.18
CA LEU A 19 -7.95 5.49 -1.52
C LEU A 19 -7.70 6.62 -2.54
N PRO A 20 -6.85 6.38 -3.56
CA PRO A 20 -6.02 5.19 -3.75
C PRO A 20 -4.82 5.15 -2.78
N LEU A 21 -4.46 3.94 -2.35
CA LEU A 21 -3.33 3.68 -1.44
C LEU A 21 -2.24 2.90 -2.15
N SER A 22 -0.99 3.35 -2.02
CA SER A 22 0.16 2.59 -2.50
C SER A 22 0.52 1.48 -1.51
N ALA A 23 0.90 0.33 -2.04
CA ALA A 23 1.28 -0.84 -1.28
C ALA A 23 2.39 -1.62 -1.99
N HIS A 24 3.10 -2.44 -1.23
CA HIS A 24 4.03 -3.43 -1.77
C HIS A 24 3.53 -4.84 -1.47
N ALA A 25 3.68 -5.73 -2.45
CA ALA A 25 3.43 -7.14 -2.22
C ALA A 25 4.45 -7.71 -1.23
N ARG A 26 3.97 -8.49 -0.26
CA ARG A 26 4.86 -9.29 0.60
C ARG A 26 5.43 -10.48 -0.20
N PRO A 27 6.56 -11.07 0.23
CA PRO A 27 7.21 -12.15 -0.51
C PRO A 27 6.29 -13.32 -0.89
N ALA A 28 5.35 -13.71 -0.02
CA ALA A 28 4.39 -14.78 -0.31
C ALA A 28 3.47 -14.46 -1.51
N LEU A 29 2.99 -13.21 -1.60
CA LEU A 29 2.17 -12.77 -2.74
C LEU A 29 3.01 -12.65 -4.01
N ILE A 30 4.26 -12.20 -3.90
CA ILE A 30 5.18 -12.15 -5.04
C ILE A 30 5.43 -13.55 -5.60
N ALA A 31 5.67 -14.55 -4.73
CA ALA A 31 5.87 -15.94 -5.13
C ALA A 31 4.63 -16.48 -5.88
N PHE A 32 3.43 -16.29 -5.31
CA PHE A 32 2.17 -16.69 -5.92
C PHE A 32 1.93 -16.06 -7.30
N LEU A 33 2.19 -14.76 -7.44
CA LEU A 33 2.02 -14.06 -8.72
C LEU A 33 3.07 -14.48 -9.75
N ARG A 34 4.29 -14.82 -9.31
CA ARG A 34 5.36 -15.33 -10.16
C ARG A 34 5.04 -16.72 -10.70
N GLU A 35 4.52 -17.61 -9.86
CA GLU A 35 4.05 -18.94 -10.27
C GLU A 35 2.98 -18.85 -11.37
N ARG A 36 2.09 -17.86 -11.25
CA ARG A 36 1.04 -17.57 -12.24
C ARG A 36 1.52 -16.81 -13.47
N ARG A 37 2.82 -16.55 -13.59
CA ARG A 37 3.44 -15.77 -14.68
C ARG A 37 2.87 -14.34 -14.85
N ILE A 38 2.27 -13.80 -13.80
CA ILE A 38 1.71 -12.43 -13.78
C ILE A 38 2.83 -11.39 -13.63
N VAL A 39 3.94 -11.74 -12.97
CA VAL A 39 5.05 -10.81 -12.70
C VAL A 39 6.38 -11.39 -13.16
N THR A 40 7.17 -10.59 -13.88
CA THR A 40 8.42 -11.03 -14.53
C THR A 40 9.70 -10.48 -13.87
N ARG A 41 9.70 -9.32 -13.17
CA ARG A 41 10.89 -8.82 -12.43
C ARG A 41 10.56 -7.68 -11.43
N GLY A 42 11.33 -7.60 -10.34
CA GLY A 42 11.39 -6.41 -9.46
C GLY A 42 10.43 -6.36 -8.27
N ALA A 43 10.61 -5.34 -7.42
CA ALA A 43 9.72 -5.05 -6.29
C ALA A 43 8.39 -4.50 -6.83
N MET A 44 7.32 -5.28 -6.69
CA MET A 44 6.03 -4.92 -7.27
C MET A 44 5.35 -3.81 -6.47
N ARG A 45 5.16 -2.65 -7.11
CA ARG A 45 4.34 -1.55 -6.60
C ARG A 45 2.88 -1.82 -6.96
N LEU A 46 2.05 -1.92 -5.94
CA LEU A 46 0.62 -2.13 -6.04
C LEU A 46 -0.11 -0.86 -5.66
N VAL A 47 -1.22 -0.61 -6.34
CA VAL A 47 -2.17 0.45 -5.97
C VAL A 47 -3.47 -0.22 -5.55
N ILE A 48 -3.90 0.02 -4.32
CA ILE A 48 -5.20 -0.41 -3.84
C ILE A 48 -6.24 0.55 -4.41
N LEU A 49 -7.20 -0.02 -5.13
CA LEU A 49 -8.32 0.69 -5.75
C LEU A 49 -9.63 0.48 -5.00
N ASP A 50 -9.75 -0.64 -4.28
CA ASP A 50 -10.94 -0.93 -3.49
C ASP A 50 -10.59 -1.84 -2.30
N ILE A 51 -11.36 -1.74 -1.23
CA ILE A 51 -11.17 -2.48 0.03
C ILE A 51 -12.55 -2.93 0.51
N PHE A 52 -12.71 -4.18 0.87
CA PHE A 52 -13.98 -4.70 1.37
C PHE A 52 -13.79 -5.81 2.38
N ASP A 53 -14.79 -5.98 3.25
CA ASP A 53 -14.84 -7.11 4.17
C ASP A 53 -15.46 -8.30 3.45
N ALA A 54 -14.74 -9.42 3.38
CA ALA A 54 -15.24 -10.69 2.86
C ALA A 54 -15.73 -11.62 4.00
N GLY A 55 -15.93 -11.08 5.21
CA GLY A 55 -16.38 -11.83 6.38
C GLY A 55 -15.26 -12.63 7.03
N ASP A 56 -15.59 -13.51 7.96
CA ASP A 56 -14.62 -14.14 8.86
C ASP A 56 -13.67 -15.12 8.16
N ALA A 57 -14.13 -15.78 7.09
CA ALA A 57 -13.35 -16.79 6.39
C ALA A 57 -12.19 -16.20 5.56
N SER A 58 -12.36 -14.99 5.02
CA SER A 58 -11.38 -14.36 4.12
C SER A 58 -10.86 -13.00 4.62
N GLY A 59 -11.55 -12.42 5.60
CA GLY A 59 -11.20 -11.15 6.22
C GLY A 59 -11.25 -9.97 5.26
N VAL A 60 -10.38 -8.98 5.50
CA VAL A 60 -10.32 -7.76 4.68
C VAL A 60 -9.58 -8.05 3.38
N MET A 61 -10.29 -7.89 2.28
CA MET A 61 -9.80 -8.08 0.91
C MET A 61 -9.61 -6.72 0.23
N CYS A 62 -8.71 -6.68 -0.74
CA CYS A 62 -8.41 -5.48 -1.49
C CYS A 62 -8.32 -5.80 -2.98
N ARG A 63 -8.84 -4.90 -3.81
CA ARG A 63 -8.60 -4.91 -5.26
C ARG A 63 -7.38 -4.06 -5.57
N PHE A 64 -6.40 -4.67 -6.21
CA PHE A 64 -5.13 -4.05 -6.56
C PHE A 64 -5.03 -3.86 -8.07
N ALA A 65 -4.34 -2.80 -8.49
CA ALA A 65 -3.74 -2.67 -9.81
C ALA A 65 -2.21 -2.70 -9.67
N ILE A 66 -1.54 -3.27 -10.68
CA ILE A 66 -0.08 -3.28 -10.77
C ILE A 66 0.35 -1.95 -11.41
N ALA A 67 1.14 -1.14 -10.71
CA ALA A 67 1.45 0.22 -11.15
C ALA A 67 2.25 0.30 -12.46
N GLU A 68 3.01 -0.74 -12.78
CA GLU A 68 3.86 -0.82 -13.98
C GLU A 68 3.20 -1.61 -15.13
N ASP A 69 1.99 -2.12 -14.92
CA ASP A 69 1.30 -2.92 -15.93
C ASP A 69 0.39 -2.04 -16.81
N SER A 70 0.75 -1.96 -18.09
CA SER A 70 0.01 -1.20 -19.11
C SER A 70 -1.34 -1.83 -19.44
N GLU A 71 -1.56 -3.11 -19.13
CA GLU A 71 -2.82 -3.82 -19.44
C GLU A 71 -3.88 -3.70 -18.33
N ALA A 72 -3.63 -2.87 -17.31
CA ALA A 72 -4.57 -2.64 -16.22
C ALA A 72 -5.02 -3.92 -15.50
N SER A 73 -4.14 -4.93 -15.41
CA SER A 73 -4.43 -6.16 -14.69
C SER A 73 -4.77 -5.83 -13.24
N SER A 74 -6.01 -6.13 -12.85
CA SER A 74 -6.46 -6.00 -11.47
C SER A 74 -6.70 -7.37 -10.87
N PHE A 75 -6.34 -7.53 -9.60
CA PHE A 75 -6.56 -8.77 -8.88
C PHE A 75 -6.98 -8.49 -7.44
N ILE A 76 -7.58 -9.48 -6.81
CA ILE A 76 -8.07 -9.41 -5.43
C ILE A 76 -7.16 -10.25 -4.55
N ALA A 77 -6.69 -9.69 -3.45
CA ALA A 77 -5.90 -10.42 -2.46
C ALA A 77 -6.19 -9.93 -1.04
N PRO A 78 -5.89 -10.74 -0.01
CA PRO A 78 -6.04 -10.31 1.38
C PRO A 78 -5.12 -9.14 1.73
N LEU A 79 -5.61 -8.17 2.51
CA LEU A 79 -4.81 -7.03 2.99
C LEU A 79 -3.55 -7.50 3.75
N ALA A 80 -3.62 -8.65 4.43
CA ALA A 80 -2.50 -9.24 5.17
C ALA A 80 -1.31 -9.67 4.28
N GLN A 81 -1.53 -9.84 2.96
CA GLN A 81 -0.51 -10.22 1.99
C GLN A 81 0.22 -9.02 1.38
N VAL A 82 -0.15 -7.80 1.76
CA VAL A 82 0.48 -6.56 1.30
C VAL A 82 0.94 -5.71 2.48
N ALA A 83 1.97 -4.92 2.26
CA ALA A 83 2.39 -3.87 3.18
C ALA A 83 1.97 -2.52 2.61
N LEU A 84 1.10 -1.80 3.31
CA LEU A 84 0.73 -0.45 2.92
C LEU A 84 1.98 0.45 3.00
N GLU A 85 2.27 1.17 1.91
CA GLU A 85 3.24 2.25 2.00
C GLU A 85 2.61 3.33 2.88
N ARG A 86 3.20 3.57 4.06
CA ARG A 86 2.91 4.79 4.79
C ARG A 86 3.24 5.93 3.85
N ARG A 87 2.26 6.78 3.52
CA ARG A 87 2.50 8.10 2.94
C ARG A 87 3.44 8.83 3.92
N HIS A 88 4.74 8.66 3.74
CA HIS A 88 5.71 9.57 4.32
C HIS A 88 5.39 10.89 3.65
N SER A 89 4.60 11.72 4.34
CA SER A 89 4.51 13.13 4.01
C SER A 89 5.96 13.60 3.83
N ALA A 90 6.34 13.90 2.60
CA ALA A 90 7.67 14.32 2.20
C ALA A 90 8.00 15.74 2.73
N ARG A 91 7.55 16.06 3.94
CA ARG A 91 7.70 17.36 4.62
C ARG A 91 8.87 17.39 5.60
N LEU A 92 9.77 16.39 5.63
CA LEU A 92 10.86 16.36 6.61
C LEU A 92 12.28 16.14 6.06
N ARG A 93 12.53 16.42 4.78
CA ARG A 93 13.92 16.45 4.24
C ARG A 93 14.32 17.71 3.48
N ALA A 94 13.53 18.78 3.58
CA ALA A 94 13.85 20.06 2.92
C ALA A 94 14.54 21.10 3.84
N ARG A 95 14.91 20.78 5.09
CA ARG A 95 15.45 21.78 6.04
C ARG A 95 16.87 21.56 6.57
N ARG A 96 17.66 20.65 6.00
CA ARG A 96 19.07 20.45 6.41
C ARG A 96 20.04 20.23 5.24
N ARG A 97 19.93 21.00 4.16
CA ARG A 97 20.93 20.91 3.08
C ARG A 97 21.20 22.21 2.30
N GLY A 98 21.06 23.37 2.94
CA GLY A 98 21.34 24.61 2.24
C GLY A 98 21.32 25.86 3.12
N GLN A 99 22.03 25.84 4.25
CA GLN A 99 22.43 27.10 4.87
C GLN A 99 23.96 27.17 4.73
N PRO A 100 24.49 27.90 3.74
CA PRO A 100 25.92 28.22 3.73
C PRO A 100 26.25 29.01 5.01
N PRO A 101 27.41 28.77 5.64
CA PRO A 101 27.84 29.56 6.79
C PRO A 101 27.89 31.05 6.39
N PRO A 102 27.49 31.98 7.28
CA PRO A 102 27.57 33.40 6.98
C PRO A 102 29.03 33.80 6.70
N PRO A 103 29.28 34.62 5.65
CA PRO A 103 30.62 35.06 5.33
C PRO A 103 31.03 36.14 6.35
N GLY A 104 32.09 35.86 7.10
CA GLY A 104 32.79 36.89 7.88
C GLY A 104 33.05 36.50 9.33
N ALA A 105 34.21 35.90 9.56
CA ALA A 105 35.00 36.17 10.75
C ALA A 105 36.47 36.00 10.33
N ALA A 106 37.05 37.13 9.90
CA ALA A 106 38.49 37.32 9.93
C ALA A 106 38.92 37.54 11.39
#